data_AF-C9S5B6-F1
#
_entry.id   AF-C9S5B6-F1
#
_cell.length_a   1.000
_cell.length_b   1.000
_cell.length_c   1.000
_cell.angle_alpha   90.00
_cell.angle_beta   90.00
_cell.angle_gamma   90.00
#
_symmetry.space_group_name_H-M   'P 1'
#
loop_
_entity.id
_entity.type
_entity.pdbx_description
1 polymer ?
#
loop_
_entity_poly.entity_id
_entity_poly.type
_entity_poly.pdbx_seq_one_letter_code
_entity_poly.pdbx_strand_id
1 'polypeptide(L)'
;MMLSTPRCRPSSEPEEIDGRLTLIGTKRLEAYEVVNSTDDEVFHLDLYEWGRYFEAAEVQAELACSDFNLGIKERVTLLSHAKANAQRLNADPRVEERKEEIDQALNGQVRDVSELFNNYADQAGYFDICLLIYHVADYRNSTTVETTWASLIEQTHDEATRRMQEAGPGISALLTPYESVSQKVLNIAHRVSLDSFVFPIKFLVAALSRYSIEYGQDGQIGANPVWPITIFFELKVSHITILNALEDIFNAQDVGFTGNNRIRVIELIVYVVDSWQKECKRRANSTARGDAVWQSMKELLDSCEEALPPASMSMGNLNPGGADVADIRREVRTVRREVEALSDRGPAGSMRFL
;
A
#
# COMPACT_ATOMS: atom_id res chain seq x y z
N MET A 1 -29.58 8.51 -36.76
CA MET A 1 -30.49 7.38 -36.47
C MET A 1 -29.61 6.24 -36.00
N MET A 2 -29.65 5.98 -34.70
CA MET A 2 -28.80 5.01 -34.01
C MET A 2 -29.17 3.57 -34.40
N LEU A 3 -28.13 2.78 -34.63
CA LEU A 3 -28.17 1.32 -34.78
C LEU A 3 -28.23 0.70 -33.37
N SER A 4 -29.22 -0.14 -33.12
CA SER A 4 -29.35 -0.92 -31.88
C SER A 4 -28.73 -2.31 -32.10
N THR A 5 -27.71 -2.64 -31.32
CA THR A 5 -27.16 -3.99 -31.15
C THR A 5 -27.97 -4.78 -30.09
N PRO A 6 -27.88 -6.12 -30.07
CA PRO A 6 -28.92 -6.99 -29.53
C PRO A 6 -28.77 -7.24 -28.03
N ARG A 7 -29.90 -7.18 -27.29
CA ARG A 7 -30.00 -7.65 -25.91
C ARG A 7 -29.90 -9.18 -25.86
N CYS A 8 -28.95 -9.70 -25.10
CA CYS A 8 -28.97 -11.10 -24.67
C CYS A 8 -30.18 -11.30 -23.74
N ARG A 9 -31.10 -12.22 -24.08
CA ARG A 9 -32.20 -12.63 -23.20
C ARG A 9 -31.73 -13.81 -22.36
N PRO A 10 -32.03 -13.88 -21.04
CA PRO A 10 -31.94 -15.14 -20.31
C PRO A 10 -32.92 -16.14 -20.96
N SER A 11 -32.59 -17.43 -20.93
CA SER A 11 -33.42 -18.50 -21.50
C SER A 11 -34.80 -18.54 -20.83
N SER A 12 -35.74 -17.77 -21.35
CA SER A 12 -37.12 -17.73 -20.89
C SER A 12 -37.86 -18.92 -21.47
N GLU A 13 -37.71 -20.10 -20.86
CA GLU A 13 -38.73 -21.13 -21.05
C GLU A 13 -40.05 -20.56 -20.54
N PRO A 14 -41.11 -20.55 -21.36
CA PRO A 14 -42.40 -20.00 -20.96
C PRO A 14 -42.97 -20.76 -19.76
N GLU A 15 -43.52 -20.02 -18.80
CA GLU A 15 -44.08 -20.57 -17.55
C GLU A 15 -45.27 -21.50 -17.80
N GLU A 16 -45.92 -21.32 -18.94
CA GLU A 16 -47.10 -22.04 -19.37
C GLU A 16 -46.96 -22.39 -20.85
N ILE A 17 -47.19 -23.65 -21.20
CA ILE A 17 -47.28 -24.12 -22.59
C ILE A 17 -48.65 -24.79 -22.74
N ASP A 18 -49.45 -24.34 -23.71
CA ASP A 18 -50.78 -24.86 -24.01
C ASP A 18 -51.75 -24.89 -22.81
N GLY A 19 -51.69 -23.86 -21.95
CA GLY A 19 -52.56 -23.71 -20.78
C GLY A 19 -52.26 -24.70 -19.64
N ARG A 20 -51.06 -25.29 -19.65
CA ARG A 20 -50.51 -26.09 -18.54
C ARG A 20 -49.19 -25.51 -18.10
N LEU A 21 -49.00 -25.41 -16.79
CA LEU A 21 -47.73 -25.01 -16.21
C LEU A 21 -46.64 -25.98 -16.68
N THR A 22 -45.52 -25.42 -17.11
CA THR A 22 -44.34 -26.23 -17.43
C THR A 22 -43.80 -26.86 -16.15
N LEU A 23 -42.90 -27.84 -16.27
CA LEU A 23 -42.30 -28.47 -15.09
C LEU A 23 -41.53 -27.44 -14.23
N ILE A 24 -40.94 -26.44 -14.88
CA ILE A 24 -40.30 -25.28 -14.23
C ILE A 24 -41.35 -24.35 -13.61
N GLY A 25 -42.44 -24.03 -14.31
CA GLY A 25 -43.54 -23.25 -13.76
C GLY A 25 -44.18 -23.90 -12.53
N THR A 26 -44.35 -25.21 -12.56
CA THR A 26 -44.91 -26.03 -11.47
C THR A 26 -43.98 -26.04 -10.25
N LYS A 27 -42.70 -26.37 -10.44
CA LYS A 27 -41.71 -26.35 -9.35
C LYS A 27 -41.57 -24.97 -8.71
N ARG A 28 -41.66 -23.91 -9.51
CA ARG A 28 -41.60 -22.53 -9.02
C ARG A 28 -42.84 -22.20 -8.20
N LEU A 29 -44.03 -22.59 -8.66
CA LEU A 29 -45.29 -22.38 -7.94
C LEU A 29 -45.32 -23.11 -6.60
N GLU A 30 -44.88 -24.38 -6.58
CA GLU A 30 -44.75 -25.20 -5.37
C GLU A 30 -43.76 -24.58 -4.37
N ALA A 31 -42.62 -24.06 -4.86
CA ALA A 31 -41.65 -23.37 -4.01
C ALA A 31 -42.21 -22.08 -3.42
N TYR A 32 -42.94 -21.26 -4.19
CA TYR A 32 -43.60 -20.05 -3.69
C TYR A 32 -44.70 -20.36 -2.68
N GLU A 33 -45.46 -21.44 -2.88
CA GLU A 33 -46.51 -21.87 -1.95
C GLU A 33 -45.90 -22.30 -0.61
N VAL A 34 -44.82 -23.09 -0.62
CA VAL A 34 -44.12 -23.51 0.60
C VAL A 34 -43.50 -22.34 1.35
N VAL A 35 -42.90 -21.38 0.63
CA VAL A 35 -42.32 -20.16 1.24
C VAL A 35 -43.41 -19.27 1.84
N ASN A 36 -44.49 -19.02 1.11
CA ASN A 36 -45.56 -18.10 1.55
C ASN A 36 -46.51 -18.71 2.59
N SER A 37 -46.61 -20.04 2.69
CA SER A 37 -47.47 -20.73 3.66
C SER A 37 -46.78 -21.09 4.97
N THR A 38 -45.48 -20.80 5.10
CA THR A 38 -44.75 -21.08 6.34
C THR A 38 -45.11 -20.04 7.41
N ASP A 39 -45.44 -20.49 8.62
CA ASP A 39 -45.74 -19.64 9.80
C ASP A 39 -44.45 -19.18 10.54
N ASP A 40 -43.28 -19.49 9.99
CA ASP A 40 -41.98 -19.07 10.54
C ASP A 40 -41.72 -17.60 10.20
N GLU A 41 -42.15 -16.72 11.09
CA GLU A 41 -41.99 -15.27 10.97
C GLU A 41 -40.51 -14.84 10.88
N VAL A 42 -39.57 -15.61 11.46
CA VAL A 42 -38.13 -15.31 11.39
C VAL A 42 -37.58 -15.65 10.01
N PHE A 43 -38.01 -16.77 9.42
CA PHE A 43 -37.69 -17.12 8.03
C PHE A 43 -38.20 -16.07 7.04
N HIS A 44 -39.41 -15.54 7.23
CA HIS A 44 -39.94 -14.43 6.44
C HIS A 44 -39.16 -13.13 6.69
N LEU A 45 -38.84 -12.81 7.94
CA LEU A 45 -38.07 -11.60 8.27
C LEU A 45 -36.70 -11.61 7.60
N ASP A 46 -35.98 -12.73 7.68
CA ASP A 46 -34.68 -12.93 7.03
C ASP A 46 -34.79 -12.86 5.49
N LEU A 47 -35.84 -13.44 4.90
CA LEU A 47 -36.10 -13.41 3.46
C LEU A 47 -36.43 -11.98 2.95
N TYR A 48 -37.26 -11.23 3.70
CA TYR A 48 -37.64 -9.85 3.40
C TYR A 48 -36.52 -8.85 3.67
N GLU A 49 -35.66 -9.08 4.67
CA GLU A 49 -34.46 -8.29 4.89
C GLU A 49 -33.45 -8.51 3.76
N TRP A 50 -33.22 -9.76 3.34
CA TRP A 50 -32.28 -10.12 2.27
C TRP A 50 -32.62 -9.51 0.90
N GLY A 51 -33.87 -9.64 0.43
CA GLY A 51 -34.31 -9.07 -0.86
C GLY A 51 -34.16 -7.55 -0.91
N ARG A 52 -34.45 -6.87 0.21
CA ARG A 52 -34.36 -5.41 0.32
C ARG A 52 -32.92 -4.90 0.27
N TYR A 53 -31.93 -5.64 0.76
CA TYR A 53 -30.53 -5.20 0.67
C TYR A 53 -30.00 -5.28 -0.76
N PHE A 54 -30.36 -6.31 -1.54
CA PHE A 54 -29.98 -6.43 -2.95
C PHE A 54 -30.60 -5.31 -3.78
N GLU A 55 -31.94 -5.18 -3.71
CA GLU A 55 -32.68 -4.17 -4.46
C GLU A 55 -32.24 -2.76 -4.06
N ALA A 56 -31.98 -2.51 -2.77
CA ALA A 56 -31.46 -1.23 -2.32
C ALA A 56 -30.04 -0.97 -2.84
N ALA A 57 -29.16 -1.97 -2.89
CA ALA A 57 -27.82 -1.81 -3.43
C ALA A 57 -27.87 -1.48 -4.94
N GLU A 58 -28.69 -2.20 -5.69
CA GLU A 58 -28.88 -1.99 -7.13
C GLU A 58 -29.48 -0.60 -7.42
N VAL A 59 -30.55 -0.20 -6.74
CA VAL A 59 -31.15 1.13 -6.93
C VAL A 59 -30.17 2.24 -6.56
N GLN A 60 -29.40 2.08 -5.48
CA GLN A 60 -28.39 3.07 -5.09
C GLN A 60 -27.24 3.16 -6.09
N ALA A 61 -26.81 2.02 -6.63
CA ALA A 61 -25.81 1.92 -7.68
C ALA A 61 -26.26 2.61 -8.97
N GLU A 62 -27.42 2.23 -9.48
CA GLU A 62 -28.02 2.80 -10.68
C GLU A 62 -28.25 4.30 -10.52
N LEU A 63 -28.76 4.75 -9.37
CA LEU A 63 -28.98 6.17 -9.10
C LEU A 63 -27.65 6.94 -9.06
N ALA A 64 -26.61 6.39 -8.42
CA ALA A 64 -25.27 6.99 -8.42
C ALA A 64 -24.62 7.03 -9.82
N CYS A 65 -25.15 6.23 -10.74
CA CYS A 65 -24.71 6.05 -12.11
C CYS A 65 -25.69 6.65 -13.15
N SER A 66 -26.68 7.41 -12.69
CA SER A 66 -27.73 7.94 -13.56
C SER A 66 -27.44 9.36 -14.05
N ASP A 67 -28.05 9.75 -15.17
CA ASP A 67 -28.02 11.13 -15.67
C ASP A 67 -28.80 12.14 -14.81
N PHE A 68 -29.30 11.74 -13.63
CA PHE A 68 -29.91 12.67 -12.69
C PHE A 68 -28.91 13.72 -12.19
N ASN A 69 -29.41 14.91 -11.88
CA ASN A 69 -28.59 16.03 -11.39
C ASN A 69 -28.18 15.82 -9.93
N LEU A 70 -27.24 14.91 -9.71
CA LEU A 70 -26.65 14.56 -8.41
C LEU A 70 -25.20 15.03 -8.33
N GLY A 71 -24.82 15.64 -7.21
CA GLY A 71 -23.46 16.04 -6.92
C GLY A 71 -22.53 14.84 -6.63
N ILE A 72 -21.22 15.01 -6.82
CA ILE A 72 -20.24 13.92 -6.61
C ILE A 72 -20.27 13.35 -5.19
N LYS A 73 -20.53 14.18 -4.17
CA LYS A 73 -20.68 13.72 -2.77
C LYS A 73 -21.90 12.82 -2.59
N GLU A 74 -23.00 13.12 -3.27
CA GLU A 74 -24.22 12.32 -3.22
C GLU A 74 -23.99 10.97 -3.91
N ARG A 75 -23.33 10.97 -5.08
CA ARG A 75 -22.94 9.75 -5.79
C ARG A 75 -22.03 8.86 -4.97
N VAL A 76 -20.99 9.42 -4.34
CA VAL A 76 -20.11 8.67 -3.42
C VAL A 76 -20.88 8.10 -2.23
N THR A 77 -21.83 8.86 -1.68
CA THR A 77 -22.67 8.40 -0.56
C THR A 77 -23.56 7.22 -0.99
N LEU A 78 -24.19 7.34 -2.16
CA LEU A 78 -25.00 6.28 -2.75
C LEU A 78 -24.17 5.01 -3.01
N LEU A 79 -23.00 5.14 -3.63
CA LEU A 79 -22.09 4.00 -3.85
C LEU A 79 -21.57 3.39 -2.54
N SER A 80 -21.34 4.20 -1.51
CA SER A 80 -20.94 3.70 -0.19
C SER A 80 -22.06 2.89 0.48
N HIS A 81 -23.31 3.35 0.38
CA HIS A 81 -24.47 2.60 0.85
C HIS A 81 -24.69 1.33 0.03
N ALA A 82 -24.56 1.40 -1.30
CA ALA A 82 -24.68 0.26 -2.19
C ALA A 82 -23.67 -0.83 -1.83
N LYS A 83 -22.39 -0.44 -1.63
CA LYS A 83 -21.33 -1.33 -1.17
C LYS A 83 -21.63 -1.96 0.19
N ALA A 84 -22.11 -1.18 1.17
CA ALA A 84 -22.44 -1.70 2.50
C ALA A 84 -23.60 -2.71 2.46
N ASN A 85 -24.59 -2.48 1.59
CA ASN A 85 -25.69 -3.40 1.37
C ASN A 85 -25.21 -4.68 0.64
N ALA A 86 -24.38 -4.54 -0.39
CA ALA A 86 -23.77 -5.67 -1.11
C ALA A 86 -22.84 -6.53 -0.22
N GLN A 87 -22.09 -5.91 0.70
CA GLN A 87 -21.24 -6.64 1.65
C GLN A 87 -22.05 -7.49 2.64
N ARG A 88 -23.25 -7.05 3.02
CA ARG A 88 -24.16 -7.85 3.85
C ARG A 88 -24.69 -9.07 3.09
N LEU A 89 -24.90 -8.92 1.78
CA LEU A 89 -25.29 -10.03 0.89
C LEU A 89 -24.14 -11.04 0.71
N ASN A 90 -22.90 -10.61 0.53
CA ASN A 90 -21.75 -11.51 0.35
C ASN A 90 -21.44 -12.43 1.55
N ALA A 91 -22.02 -12.17 2.72
CA ALA A 91 -21.97 -13.10 3.86
C ALA A 91 -22.98 -14.27 3.74
N ASP A 92 -23.86 -14.24 2.73
CA ASP A 92 -24.89 -15.23 2.45
C ASP A 92 -24.46 -16.19 1.31
N PRO A 93 -24.47 -17.52 1.52
CA PRO A 93 -24.11 -18.53 0.51
C PRO A 93 -24.94 -18.51 -0.79
N ARG A 94 -26.06 -17.78 -0.82
CA ARG A 94 -27.03 -17.74 -1.94
C ARG A 94 -26.68 -16.71 -3.03
N VAL A 95 -25.62 -15.92 -2.86
CA VAL A 95 -25.29 -14.75 -3.71
C VAL A 95 -24.44 -15.07 -4.93
N GLU A 96 -23.93 -16.29 -5.05
CA GLU A 96 -22.99 -16.68 -6.11
C GLU A 96 -23.57 -16.56 -7.54
N GLU A 97 -24.90 -16.67 -7.71
CA GLU A 97 -25.56 -16.60 -9.03
C GLU A 97 -25.77 -15.17 -9.58
N ARG A 98 -25.74 -14.11 -8.74
CA ARG A 98 -26.09 -12.74 -9.16
C ARG A 98 -24.96 -11.72 -9.08
N LYS A 99 -23.74 -12.13 -8.69
CA LYS A 99 -22.58 -11.24 -8.57
C LYS A 99 -22.27 -10.46 -9.85
N GLU A 100 -22.33 -11.11 -11.02
CA GLU A 100 -21.99 -10.49 -12.30
C GLU A 100 -22.99 -9.37 -12.71
N GLU A 101 -24.27 -9.52 -12.37
CA GLU A 101 -25.29 -8.48 -12.62
C GLU A 101 -25.09 -7.27 -11.70
N ILE A 102 -24.76 -7.50 -10.43
CA ILE A 102 -24.45 -6.45 -9.44
C ILE A 102 -23.25 -5.60 -9.89
N ASP A 103 -22.18 -6.27 -10.32
CA ASP A 103 -20.94 -5.60 -10.76
C ASP A 103 -21.16 -4.74 -12.03
N GLN A 104 -22.08 -5.15 -12.91
CA GLN A 104 -22.44 -4.37 -14.09
C GLN A 104 -23.26 -3.12 -13.76
N ALA A 105 -24.23 -3.22 -12.84
CA ALA A 105 -25.06 -2.09 -12.43
C ALA A 105 -24.28 -0.99 -11.68
N LEU A 106 -23.22 -1.38 -10.94
CA LEU A 106 -22.38 -0.47 -10.15
C LEU A 106 -21.40 0.40 -10.97
N ASN A 107 -21.18 0.09 -12.25
CA ASN A 107 -20.14 0.73 -13.07
C ASN A 107 -20.61 1.95 -13.90
N GLY A 108 -21.85 2.40 -13.71
CA GLY A 108 -22.55 3.17 -14.73
C GLY A 108 -22.48 4.71 -14.76
N GLN A 109 -21.57 5.45 -14.11
CA GLN A 109 -21.30 6.88 -14.49
C GLN A 109 -20.07 7.47 -13.80
N VAL A 110 -19.26 6.62 -13.17
CA VAL A 110 -17.90 6.97 -12.85
C VAL A 110 -17.19 7.10 -14.19
N ARG A 111 -16.58 8.27 -14.47
CA ARG A 111 -15.82 8.45 -15.72
C ARG A 111 -14.76 7.37 -15.83
N ASP A 112 -14.51 6.94 -17.06
CA ASP A 112 -13.48 5.95 -17.32
C ASP A 112 -12.15 6.41 -16.72
N VAL A 113 -11.44 5.50 -16.05
CA VAL A 113 -10.19 5.80 -15.36
C VAL A 113 -9.15 6.35 -16.34
N SER A 114 -9.19 5.94 -17.61
CA SER A 114 -8.34 6.47 -18.68
C SER A 114 -8.70 7.91 -19.04
N GLU A 115 -9.99 8.28 -19.01
CA GLU A 115 -10.42 9.66 -19.23
C GLU A 115 -9.98 10.56 -18.08
N LEU A 116 -10.14 10.11 -16.83
CA LEU A 116 -9.69 10.83 -15.64
C LEU A 116 -8.18 11.05 -15.65
N PHE A 117 -7.41 10.04 -16.08
CA PHE A 117 -5.97 10.15 -16.20
C PHE A 117 -5.56 11.15 -17.29
N ASN A 118 -5.97 10.90 -18.54
CA ASN A 118 -5.47 11.64 -19.70
C ASN A 118 -5.95 13.10 -19.75
N ASN A 119 -7.19 13.37 -19.32
CA ASN A 119 -7.78 14.71 -19.45
C ASN A 119 -7.59 15.58 -18.21
N TYR A 120 -7.23 14.99 -17.05
CA TYR A 120 -7.19 15.71 -15.78
C TYR A 120 -5.91 15.45 -15.00
N ALA A 121 -5.67 14.20 -14.58
CA ALA A 121 -4.61 13.92 -13.61
C ALA A 121 -3.20 14.15 -14.19
N ASP A 122 -2.92 13.62 -15.38
CA ASP A 122 -1.62 13.72 -16.04
C ASP A 122 -1.31 15.17 -16.43
N GLN A 123 -2.25 15.84 -17.10
CA GLN A 123 -2.10 17.23 -17.54
C GLN A 123 -1.91 18.22 -16.39
N ALA A 124 -2.53 17.96 -15.23
CA ALA A 124 -2.41 18.79 -14.05
C ALA A 124 -1.20 18.44 -13.16
N GLY A 125 -0.45 17.39 -13.49
CA GLY A 125 0.67 16.91 -12.68
C GLY A 125 0.24 16.44 -11.30
N TYR A 126 -0.96 15.86 -11.16
CA TYR A 126 -1.47 15.31 -9.90
C TYR A 126 -0.95 13.88 -9.68
N PHE A 127 0.36 13.76 -9.42
CA PHE A 127 1.05 12.48 -9.35
C PHE A 127 0.50 11.53 -8.26
N ASP A 128 0.01 12.07 -7.14
CA ASP A 128 -0.65 11.27 -6.10
C ASP A 128 -1.95 10.63 -6.61
N ILE A 129 -2.74 11.37 -7.38
CA ILE A 129 -3.96 10.86 -8.03
C ILE A 129 -3.58 9.85 -9.13
N CYS A 130 -2.54 10.11 -9.92
CA CYS A 130 -2.05 9.16 -10.94
C CYS A 130 -1.70 7.79 -10.34
N LEU A 131 -1.02 7.76 -9.19
CA LEU A 131 -0.69 6.51 -8.48
C LEU A 131 -1.94 5.77 -8.00
N LEU A 132 -2.96 6.48 -7.49
CA LEU A 132 -4.23 5.86 -7.11
C LEU A 132 -4.98 5.30 -8.33
N ILE A 133 -4.92 6.01 -9.46
CA ILE A 133 -5.47 5.54 -10.74
C ILE A 133 -4.76 4.26 -11.19
N TYR A 134 -3.42 4.20 -11.14
CA TYR A 134 -2.67 2.99 -11.50
C TYR A 134 -3.08 1.78 -10.66
N HIS A 135 -3.33 1.98 -9.37
CA HIS A 135 -3.77 0.91 -8.48
C HIS A 135 -5.16 0.38 -8.85
N VAL A 136 -6.13 1.27 -9.07
CA VAL A 136 -7.50 0.86 -9.44
C VAL A 136 -7.55 0.25 -10.85
N ALA A 137 -6.65 0.67 -11.75
CA ALA A 137 -6.57 0.16 -13.12
C ALA A 137 -5.71 -1.10 -13.29
N ASP A 138 -5.15 -1.67 -12.21
CA ASP A 138 -4.16 -2.78 -12.26
C ASP A 138 -3.04 -2.52 -13.28
N TYR A 139 -2.51 -1.29 -13.26
CA TYR A 139 -1.47 -0.84 -14.18
C TYR A 139 -0.10 -1.33 -13.73
N ARG A 140 0.62 -2.06 -14.60
CA ARG A 140 1.83 -2.82 -14.21
C ARG A 140 3.15 -2.33 -14.82
N ASN A 141 3.21 -1.10 -15.34
CA ASN A 141 4.45 -0.55 -15.86
C ASN A 141 5.30 0.07 -14.74
N SER A 142 6.31 -0.67 -14.27
CA SER A 142 7.21 -0.23 -13.19
C SER A 142 7.90 1.08 -13.48
N THR A 143 8.42 1.28 -14.70
CA THR A 143 9.16 2.51 -15.06
C THR A 143 8.27 3.75 -14.94
N THR A 144 7.03 3.66 -15.41
CA THR A 144 6.07 4.77 -15.31
C THR A 144 5.69 5.04 -13.85
N VAL A 145 5.44 4.00 -13.05
CA VAL A 145 5.13 4.12 -11.62
C VAL A 145 6.29 4.77 -10.87
N GLU A 146 7.52 4.30 -11.08
CA GLU A 146 8.74 4.83 -10.45
C GLU A 146 8.99 6.29 -10.84
N THR A 147 8.83 6.63 -12.12
CA THR A 147 8.94 8.02 -12.59
C THR A 147 7.90 8.92 -11.94
N THR A 148 6.65 8.44 -11.82
CA THR A 148 5.56 9.18 -11.17
C THR A 148 5.87 9.44 -9.69
N TRP A 149 6.43 8.45 -8.98
CA TRP A 149 6.89 8.62 -7.61
C TRP A 149 8.02 9.63 -7.47
N ALA A 150 9.02 9.58 -8.36
CA ALA A 150 10.12 10.55 -8.35
C ALA A 150 9.58 11.98 -8.51
N SER A 151 8.69 12.20 -9.49
CA SER A 151 8.06 13.50 -9.70
C SER A 151 7.17 13.93 -8.52
N LEU A 152 6.46 13.01 -7.87
CA LEU A 152 5.68 13.33 -6.67
C LEU A 152 6.57 13.80 -5.50
N ILE A 153 7.70 13.13 -5.27
CA ILE A 153 8.63 13.47 -4.18
C ILE A 153 9.20 14.88 -4.41
N GLU A 154 9.68 15.16 -5.63
CA GLU A 154 10.23 16.46 -6.02
C GLU A 154 9.17 17.57 -5.93
N GLN A 155 8.00 17.37 -6.54
CA GLN A 155 6.90 18.34 -6.50
C GLN A 155 6.46 18.64 -5.05
N THR A 156 6.39 17.63 -4.19
CA THR A 156 6.00 17.80 -2.79
C THR A 156 7.06 18.59 -2.02
N HIS A 157 8.35 18.33 -2.28
CA HIS A 157 9.44 19.08 -1.69
C HIS A 157 9.39 20.56 -2.11
N ASP A 158 9.30 20.84 -3.41
CA ASP A 158 9.33 22.21 -3.94
C ASP A 158 8.17 23.04 -3.41
N GLU A 159 6.98 22.45 -3.35
CA GLU A 159 5.79 23.09 -2.82
C GLU A 159 5.91 23.37 -1.31
N ALA A 160 6.42 22.42 -0.52
CA ALA A 160 6.66 22.63 0.90
C ALA A 160 7.72 23.72 1.16
N THR A 161 8.80 23.70 0.38
CA THR A 161 9.87 24.71 0.45
C THR A 161 9.34 26.10 0.10
N ARG A 162 8.52 26.22 -0.97
CA ARG A 162 7.89 27.49 -1.35
C ARG A 162 6.96 28.01 -0.25
N ARG A 163 6.12 27.16 0.32
CA ARG A 163 5.23 27.53 1.44
C ARG A 163 6.00 28.06 2.64
N MET A 164 7.11 27.41 2.99
CA MET A 164 7.97 27.87 4.09
C MET A 164 8.64 29.22 3.79
N GLN A 165 9.06 29.45 2.55
CA GLN A 165 9.65 30.73 2.12
C GLN A 165 8.61 31.86 2.16
N GLU A 166 7.39 31.61 1.67
CA GLU A 166 6.28 32.57 1.64
C GLU A 166 5.78 32.95 3.05
N ALA A 167 5.77 31.99 3.97
CA ALA A 167 5.34 32.19 5.36
C ALA A 167 6.26 33.12 6.17
N GLY A 168 7.51 33.29 5.74
CA GLY A 168 8.53 34.07 6.44
C GLY A 168 9.04 33.40 7.74
N PRO A 169 10.07 33.98 8.39
CA PRO A 169 10.65 33.40 9.60
C PRO A 169 9.66 33.49 10.77
N GLY A 170 9.35 32.34 11.41
CA GLY A 170 8.63 32.30 12.70
C GLY A 170 7.25 31.64 12.71
N ILE A 171 6.74 31.14 11.57
CA ILE A 171 5.50 30.34 11.57
C ILE A 171 5.84 28.87 11.83
N SER A 172 5.84 28.47 13.10
CA SER A 172 6.24 27.13 13.59
C SER A 172 5.29 25.98 13.22
N ALA A 173 4.18 26.24 12.50
CA ALA A 173 3.12 25.25 12.25
C ALA A 173 3.18 24.59 10.86
N LEU A 174 4.12 24.98 10.00
CA LEU A 174 4.25 24.37 8.67
C LEU A 174 5.13 23.12 8.74
N LEU A 175 4.68 22.07 8.07
CA LEU A 175 5.48 20.87 7.87
C LEU A 175 6.71 21.21 7.05
N THR A 176 7.85 20.69 7.48
CA THR A 176 9.08 20.71 6.70
C THR A 176 8.92 19.91 5.40
N PRO A 177 9.81 20.06 4.40
CA PRO A 177 9.69 19.35 3.13
C PRO A 177 9.70 17.83 3.32
N TYR A 178 10.59 17.30 4.15
CA TYR A 178 10.64 15.86 4.42
C TYR A 178 9.39 15.34 5.15
N GLU A 179 8.80 16.10 6.08
CA GLU A 179 7.52 15.73 6.71
C GLU A 179 6.39 15.71 5.70
N SER A 180 6.34 16.68 4.78
CA SER A 180 5.35 16.73 3.71
C SER A 180 5.47 15.53 2.76
N VAL A 181 6.69 15.18 2.35
CA VAL A 181 6.98 13.98 1.55
C VAL A 181 6.58 12.71 2.32
N SER A 182 6.97 12.60 3.58
CA SER A 182 6.64 11.45 4.45
C SER A 182 5.13 11.23 4.53
N GLN A 183 4.37 12.30 4.75
CA GLN A 183 2.91 12.23 4.79
C GLN A 183 2.30 11.80 3.45
N LYS A 184 2.81 12.29 2.32
CA LYS A 184 2.33 11.86 0.99
C LYS A 184 2.59 10.37 0.76
N VAL A 185 3.79 9.89 1.09
CA VAL A 185 4.14 8.46 0.97
C VAL A 185 3.24 7.60 1.85
N LEU A 186 3.08 7.93 3.13
CA LEU A 186 2.21 7.20 4.07
C LEU A 186 0.74 7.18 3.60
N ASN A 187 0.21 8.33 3.19
CA ASN A 187 -1.16 8.44 2.71
C ASN A 187 -1.44 7.56 1.49
N ILE A 188 -0.52 7.50 0.54
CA ILE A 188 -0.66 6.65 -0.65
C ILE A 188 -0.49 5.19 -0.26
N ALA A 189 0.52 4.85 0.55
CA ALA A 189 0.78 3.48 1.02
C ALA A 189 -0.46 2.85 1.68
N HIS A 190 -1.16 3.61 2.53
CA HIS A 190 -2.41 3.16 3.16
C HIS A 190 -3.57 2.98 2.19
N ARG A 191 -3.62 3.76 1.11
CA ARG A 191 -4.69 3.67 0.10
C ARG A 191 -4.48 2.54 -0.88
N VAL A 192 -3.24 2.24 -1.24
CA VAL A 192 -2.88 1.15 -2.18
C VAL A 192 -2.52 -0.15 -1.45
N SER A 193 -2.62 -0.19 -0.12
CA SER A 193 -2.35 -1.37 0.71
C SER A 193 -0.98 -2.02 0.44
N LEU A 194 0.05 -1.21 0.16
CA LEU A 194 1.41 -1.67 -0.20
C LEU A 194 1.45 -2.61 -1.42
N ASP A 195 0.51 -2.48 -2.35
CA ASP A 195 0.52 -3.20 -3.63
C ASP A 195 1.86 -3.02 -4.36
N SER A 196 2.57 -4.11 -4.63
CA SER A 196 3.91 -4.09 -5.21
C SER A 196 3.99 -3.49 -6.61
N PHE A 197 2.88 -3.44 -7.37
CA PHE A 197 2.87 -2.82 -8.70
C PHE A 197 2.86 -1.30 -8.64
N VAL A 198 2.33 -0.72 -7.56
CA VAL A 198 2.17 0.74 -7.41
C VAL A 198 3.03 1.29 -6.28
N PHE A 199 3.42 0.48 -5.31
CA PHE A 199 4.28 0.83 -4.18
C PHE A 199 5.59 0.01 -4.23
N PRO A 200 6.50 0.32 -5.15
CA PRO A 200 7.74 -0.44 -5.32
C PRO A 200 8.72 -0.15 -4.17
N ILE A 201 8.65 -0.95 -3.10
CA ILE A 201 9.41 -0.73 -1.85
C ILE A 201 10.91 -0.54 -2.11
N LYS A 202 11.52 -1.38 -2.96
CA LYS A 202 12.95 -1.28 -3.27
C LYS A 202 13.32 0.08 -3.87
N PHE A 203 12.55 0.53 -4.86
CA PHE A 203 12.72 1.84 -5.47
C PHE A 203 12.49 2.96 -4.47
N LEU A 204 11.42 2.90 -3.66
CA LEU A 204 11.08 3.96 -2.72
C LEU A 204 12.11 4.11 -1.59
N VAL A 205 12.69 3.01 -1.10
CA VAL A 205 13.82 3.06 -0.16
C VAL A 205 14.99 3.83 -0.80
N ALA A 206 15.36 3.50 -2.03
CA ALA A 206 16.43 4.21 -2.74
C ALA A 206 16.08 5.69 -3.00
N ALA A 207 14.88 5.97 -3.50
CA ALA A 207 14.45 7.32 -3.85
C ALA A 207 14.40 8.24 -2.62
N LEU A 208 13.83 7.79 -1.50
CA LEU A 208 13.73 8.58 -0.28
C LEU A 208 15.09 8.77 0.41
N SER A 209 15.93 7.74 0.43
CA SER A 209 17.30 7.86 0.95
C SER A 209 18.14 8.84 0.11
N ARG A 210 18.03 8.78 -1.22
CA ARG A 210 18.70 9.73 -2.12
C ARG A 210 18.19 11.15 -1.89
N TYR A 211 16.88 11.32 -1.89
CA TYR A 211 16.22 12.60 -1.61
C TYR A 211 16.69 13.22 -0.28
N SER A 212 16.78 12.41 0.79
CA SER A 212 17.25 12.88 2.10
C SER A 212 18.66 13.47 2.03
N ILE A 213 19.57 12.81 1.32
CA ILE A 213 20.97 13.22 1.16
C ILE A 213 21.08 14.46 0.26
N GLU A 214 20.45 14.42 -0.91
CA GLU A 214 20.60 15.47 -1.94
C GLU A 214 20.00 16.81 -1.50
N TYR A 215 18.86 16.78 -0.79
CA TYR A 215 18.18 17.98 -0.31
C TYR A 215 18.52 18.34 1.15
N GLY A 216 19.50 17.66 1.77
CA GLY A 216 19.89 17.89 3.16
C GLY A 216 18.72 17.75 4.14
N GLN A 217 17.76 16.88 3.83
CA GLN A 217 16.60 16.61 4.66
C GLN A 217 16.98 15.59 5.74
N ASP A 218 17.87 15.98 6.64
CA ASP A 218 18.46 15.13 7.67
C ASP A 218 18.86 15.94 8.91
N GLY A 219 19.84 15.46 9.69
CA GLY A 219 20.29 16.14 10.91
C GLY A 219 20.77 17.57 10.69
N GLN A 220 21.09 17.99 9.46
CA GLN A 220 21.42 19.39 9.14
C GLN A 220 20.25 20.35 9.42
N ILE A 221 19.01 19.87 9.27
CA ILE A 221 17.80 20.64 9.56
C ILE A 221 17.12 20.18 10.86
N GLY A 222 17.81 19.37 11.67
CA GLY A 222 17.28 18.76 12.89
C GLY A 222 16.36 17.56 12.66
N ALA A 223 16.25 17.04 11.43
CA ALA A 223 15.50 15.83 11.15
C ALA A 223 16.28 14.58 11.59
N ASN A 224 15.57 13.49 11.87
CA ASN A 224 16.21 12.21 12.15
C ASN A 224 16.84 11.64 10.86
N PRO A 225 18.16 11.40 10.77
CA PRO A 225 18.82 10.98 9.52
C PRO A 225 18.33 9.64 8.96
N VAL A 226 17.70 8.80 9.81
CA VAL A 226 17.13 7.51 9.42
C VAL A 226 15.63 7.57 9.09
N TRP A 227 15.03 8.77 8.99
CA TRP A 227 13.61 8.93 8.66
C TRP A 227 13.16 8.22 7.37
N PRO A 228 13.98 8.08 6.30
CA PRO A 228 13.56 7.35 5.11
C PRO A 228 13.19 5.91 5.43
N ILE A 229 13.85 5.31 6.43
CA ILE A 229 13.61 3.94 6.88
C ILE A 229 12.46 3.84 7.87
N THR A 230 12.29 4.84 8.74
CA THR A 230 11.23 4.81 9.76
C THR A 230 9.84 4.78 9.14
N ILE A 231 9.64 5.40 7.97
CA ILE A 231 8.39 5.32 7.20
C ILE A 231 8.01 3.87 6.90
N PHE A 232 8.95 3.06 6.43
CA PHE A 232 8.68 1.66 6.10
C PHE A 232 8.43 0.80 7.34
N PHE A 233 9.07 1.13 8.48
CA PHE A 233 8.75 0.49 9.76
C PHE A 233 7.35 0.85 10.28
N GLU A 234 6.90 2.10 10.07
CA GLU A 234 5.53 2.52 10.37
C GLU A 234 4.51 1.73 9.55
N LEU A 235 4.80 1.56 8.25
CA LEU A 235 4.04 0.76 7.29
C LEU A 235 4.15 -0.76 7.51
N LYS A 236 4.90 -1.23 8.52
CA LYS A 236 5.11 -2.65 8.83
C LYS A 236 5.76 -3.45 7.71
N VAL A 237 6.54 -2.80 6.85
CA VAL A 237 7.39 -3.49 5.88
C VAL A 237 8.44 -4.31 6.64
N SER A 238 8.68 -5.53 6.17
CA SER A 238 9.62 -6.43 6.85
C SER A 238 11.06 -5.92 6.78
N HIS A 239 11.81 -6.10 7.86
CA HIS A 239 13.22 -5.70 7.94
C HIS A 239 14.06 -6.28 6.80
N ILE A 240 13.82 -7.53 6.39
CA ILE A 240 14.55 -8.16 5.28
C ILE A 240 14.30 -7.46 3.95
N THR A 241 13.08 -7.01 3.68
CA THR A 241 12.76 -6.31 2.43
C THR A 241 13.51 -4.98 2.35
N ILE A 242 13.57 -4.24 3.46
CA ILE A 242 14.28 -2.96 3.54
C ILE A 242 15.79 -3.19 3.46
N LEU A 243 16.30 -4.19 4.19
CA LEU A 243 17.72 -4.52 4.20
C LEU A 243 18.21 -4.91 2.80
N ASN A 244 17.47 -5.77 2.08
CA ASN A 244 17.82 -6.15 0.71
C ASN A 244 17.85 -4.94 -0.23
N ALA A 245 16.93 -3.98 -0.07
CA ALA A 245 16.94 -2.75 -0.87
C ALA A 245 18.17 -1.89 -0.58
N LEU A 246 18.56 -1.76 0.70
CA LEU A 246 19.77 -1.02 1.10
C LEU A 246 21.06 -1.73 0.68
N GLU A 247 21.08 -3.06 0.73
CA GLU A 247 22.20 -3.87 0.26
C GLU A 247 22.38 -3.73 -1.27
N ASP A 248 21.27 -3.75 -2.03
CA ASP A 248 21.30 -3.48 -3.48
C ASP A 248 21.95 -2.11 -3.75
N ILE A 249 21.54 -1.05 -3.03
CA ILE A 249 22.11 0.31 -3.14
C ILE A 249 23.61 0.33 -2.78
N PHE A 250 23.98 -0.32 -1.67
CA PHE A 250 25.34 -0.36 -1.16
C PHE A 250 26.30 -1.05 -2.13
N ASN A 251 25.85 -2.13 -2.76
CA ASN A 251 26.63 -2.94 -3.69
C ASN A 251 26.71 -2.31 -5.08
N ALA A 252 25.59 -1.79 -5.61
CA ALA A 252 25.52 -1.22 -6.95
C ALA A 252 26.29 0.10 -7.11
N GLN A 253 26.51 0.84 -6.01
CA GLN A 253 27.06 2.20 -6.04
C GLN A 253 26.26 3.13 -6.96
N ASP A 254 24.93 3.04 -6.86
CA ASP A 254 24.00 3.81 -7.66
C ASP A 254 24.28 5.32 -7.57
N VAL A 255 23.86 6.05 -8.60
CA VAL A 255 23.92 7.53 -8.64
C VAL A 255 23.26 8.10 -7.37
N GLY A 256 23.96 9.02 -6.70
CA GLY A 256 23.57 9.59 -5.41
C GLY A 256 24.16 8.88 -4.18
N PHE A 257 24.63 7.64 -4.32
CA PHE A 257 25.16 6.80 -3.24
C PHE A 257 26.64 6.46 -3.40
N THR A 258 27.42 7.36 -3.98
CA THR A 258 28.86 7.19 -4.21
C THR A 258 29.69 8.08 -3.27
N GLY A 259 31.00 7.82 -3.18
CA GLY A 259 31.91 8.57 -2.32
C GLY A 259 31.47 8.55 -0.85
N ASN A 260 31.43 9.72 -0.21
CA ASN A 260 31.05 9.87 1.19
C ASN A 260 29.57 9.53 1.46
N ASN A 261 28.68 9.64 0.47
CA ASN A 261 27.25 9.33 0.64
C ASN A 261 27.02 7.84 0.97
N ARG A 262 28.00 6.97 0.66
CA ARG A 262 27.99 5.55 1.09
C ARG A 262 27.94 5.40 2.61
N ILE A 263 28.50 6.35 3.36
CA ILE A 263 28.51 6.32 4.82
C ILE A 263 27.07 6.44 5.35
N ARG A 264 26.23 7.26 4.71
CA ARG A 264 24.80 7.32 5.05
C ARG A 264 24.09 6.00 4.78
N VAL A 265 24.40 5.32 3.67
CA VAL A 265 23.82 3.99 3.38
C VAL A 265 24.21 2.98 4.46
N ILE A 266 25.48 2.98 4.90
CA ILE A 266 25.96 2.14 6.00
C ILE A 266 25.20 2.45 7.30
N GLU A 267 25.02 3.73 7.65
CA GLU A 267 24.23 4.16 8.82
C GLU A 267 22.79 3.60 8.76
N LEU A 268 22.14 3.67 7.60
CA LEU A 268 20.79 3.13 7.41
C LEU A 268 20.76 1.59 7.54
N ILE A 269 21.75 0.88 6.98
CA ILE A 269 21.87 -0.58 7.11
C ILE A 269 22.01 -0.97 8.57
N VAL A 270 22.93 -0.33 9.30
CA VAL A 270 23.17 -0.60 10.72
C VAL A 270 21.91 -0.38 11.55
N TYR A 271 21.19 0.71 11.27
CA TYR A 271 19.91 0.99 11.91
C TYR A 271 18.86 -0.11 11.67
N VAL A 272 18.74 -0.61 10.44
CA VAL A 272 17.80 -1.69 10.11
C VAL A 272 18.16 -2.99 10.82
N VAL A 273 19.45 -3.39 10.78
CA VAL A 273 19.91 -4.63 11.40
C VAL A 273 19.78 -4.56 12.93
N ASP A 274 20.09 -3.42 13.53
CA ASP A 274 19.91 -3.18 14.97
C ASP A 274 18.43 -3.28 15.39
N SER A 275 17.54 -2.65 14.62
CA SER A 275 16.09 -2.75 14.83
C SER A 275 15.61 -4.20 14.73
N TRP A 276 16.09 -4.94 13.72
CA TRP A 276 15.68 -6.33 13.50
C TRP A 276 16.16 -7.25 14.62
N GLN A 277 17.43 -7.18 15.03
CA GLN A 277 17.94 -8.04 16.11
C GLN A 277 17.22 -7.77 17.45
N LYS A 278 16.89 -6.50 17.76
CA LYS A 278 16.09 -6.14 18.93
C LYS A 278 14.69 -6.76 18.87
N GLU A 279 14.05 -6.70 17.71
CA GLU A 279 12.73 -7.29 17.50
C GLU A 279 12.75 -8.82 17.62
N CYS A 280 13.78 -9.48 17.09
CA CYS A 280 13.97 -10.92 17.25
C CYS A 280 14.16 -11.34 18.70
N LYS A 281 14.99 -10.60 19.46
CA LYS A 281 15.17 -10.83 20.90
C LYS A 281 13.87 -10.64 21.67
N ARG A 282 13.09 -9.61 21.33
CA ARG A 282 11.79 -9.32 21.98
C ARG A 282 10.75 -10.41 21.74
N ARG A 283 10.68 -10.95 20.51
CA ARG A 283 9.67 -11.95 20.13
C ARG A 283 10.01 -13.38 20.57
N ALA A 284 11.23 -13.65 21.05
CA ALA A 284 11.76 -15.00 21.31
C ALA A 284 11.60 -15.99 20.12
N ASN A 285 11.33 -15.46 18.91
CA ASN A 285 11.15 -16.23 17.69
C ASN A 285 12.49 -16.32 16.96
N SER A 286 13.35 -17.24 17.40
CA SER A 286 14.44 -17.77 16.59
C SER A 286 13.95 -19.00 15.83
N THR A 287 12.90 -18.86 15.01
CA THR A 287 12.40 -19.97 14.21
C THR A 287 13.31 -20.21 13.01
N ALA A 288 14.22 -21.18 13.14
CA ALA A 288 14.72 -22.17 12.15
C ALA A 288 15.11 -21.78 10.70
N ARG A 289 14.78 -20.59 10.20
CA ARG A 289 15.28 -20.00 8.95
C ARG A 289 16.47 -19.06 9.18
N GLY A 290 16.93 -18.94 10.43
CA GLY A 290 17.78 -17.84 10.91
C GLY A 290 19.24 -17.94 10.52
N ASP A 291 19.87 -19.12 10.58
CA ASP A 291 21.34 -19.20 10.54
C ASP A 291 21.92 -18.62 9.25
N ALA A 292 21.40 -19.01 8.07
CA ALA A 292 21.87 -18.45 6.79
C ALA A 292 21.60 -16.95 6.66
N VAL A 293 20.48 -16.47 7.18
CA VAL A 293 20.10 -15.05 7.14
C VAL A 293 21.02 -14.23 8.06
N TRP A 294 21.32 -14.71 9.26
CA TRP A 294 22.23 -14.05 10.19
C TRP A 294 23.68 -14.07 9.70
N GLN A 295 24.12 -15.14 9.03
CA GLN A 295 25.44 -15.18 8.39
C GLN A 295 25.54 -14.15 7.25
N SER A 296 24.53 -14.09 6.37
CA SER A 296 24.49 -13.07 5.31
C SER A 296 24.50 -11.64 5.88
N MET A 297 23.79 -11.38 6.97
CA MET A 297 23.87 -10.08 7.66
C MET A 297 25.25 -9.78 8.24
N LYS A 298 25.91 -10.79 8.81
CA LYS A 298 27.26 -10.64 9.35
C LYS A 298 28.23 -10.26 8.22
N GLU A 299 28.16 -10.95 7.09
CA GLU A 299 28.95 -10.64 5.88
C GLU A 299 28.67 -9.23 5.34
N LEU A 300 27.40 -8.81 5.35
CA LEU A 300 27.02 -7.44 4.98
C LEU A 300 27.60 -6.40 5.95
N LEU A 301 27.56 -6.66 7.26
CA LEU A 301 28.14 -5.76 8.28
C LEU A 301 29.66 -5.72 8.22
N ASP A 302 30.32 -6.84 7.91
CA ASP A 302 31.77 -6.90 7.67
C ASP A 302 32.12 -6.03 6.45
N SER A 303 31.38 -6.17 5.36
CA SER A 303 31.53 -5.34 4.15
C SER A 303 31.29 -3.85 4.42
N CYS A 304 30.33 -3.52 5.29
CA CYS A 304 30.07 -2.16 5.74
C CYS A 304 31.24 -1.60 6.55
N GLU A 305 31.81 -2.37 7.49
CA GLU A 305 32.98 -1.94 8.29
C GLU A 305 34.20 -1.68 7.41
N GLU A 306 34.46 -2.54 6.43
CA GLU A 306 35.56 -2.40 5.47
C GLU A 306 35.40 -1.18 4.55
N ALA A 307 34.16 -0.83 4.21
CA ALA A 307 33.86 0.34 3.37
C ALA A 307 34.00 1.69 4.12
N LEU A 308 34.03 1.69 5.46
CA LEU A 308 34.21 2.92 6.23
C LEU A 308 35.66 3.44 6.11
N PRO A 309 35.86 4.77 5.99
CA PRO A 309 37.19 5.37 6.00
C PRO A 309 38.01 4.94 7.23
N PRO A 310 39.34 4.77 7.15
CA PRO A 310 40.18 4.40 8.29
C PRO A 310 40.09 5.41 9.44
N ALA A 311 40.16 4.93 10.69
CA ALA A 311 40.16 5.81 11.87
C ALA A 311 41.31 6.83 11.91
N SER A 312 42.41 6.54 11.22
CA SER A 312 43.57 7.42 11.10
C SER A 312 43.36 8.59 10.13
N MET A 313 42.36 8.50 9.24
CA MET A 313 42.00 9.58 8.34
C MET A 313 41.10 10.57 9.08
N SER A 314 41.71 11.55 9.75
CA SER A 314 41.01 12.71 10.30
C SER A 314 40.62 13.66 9.17
N MET A 315 39.63 13.27 8.38
CA MET A 315 38.91 14.19 7.51
C MET A 315 37.79 14.86 8.33
N GLY A 316 37.29 16.01 7.88
CA GLY A 316 36.15 16.69 8.53
C GLY A 316 34.88 15.84 8.58
N ASN A 317 33.71 16.43 8.81
CA ASN A 317 32.46 15.67 8.83
C ASN A 317 32.23 14.95 7.48
N LEU A 318 32.44 13.63 7.44
CA LEU A 318 32.31 12.79 6.26
C LEU A 318 30.87 12.31 6.02
N ASN A 319 29.96 12.51 6.98
CA ASN A 319 28.55 12.18 6.87
C ASN A 319 27.70 13.38 7.33
N PRO A 320 27.66 14.48 6.55
CA PRO A 320 26.92 15.68 6.93
C PRO A 320 25.47 15.35 7.25
N GLY A 321 25.00 15.76 8.43
CA GLY A 321 23.63 15.50 8.88
C GLY A 321 23.36 14.09 9.38
N GLY A 322 24.33 13.17 9.37
CA GLY A 322 24.21 11.84 9.97
C GLY A 322 25.16 11.65 11.15
N ALA A 323 25.26 10.43 11.64
CA ALA A 323 26.21 10.06 12.69
C ALA A 323 27.68 10.18 12.22
N ASP A 324 28.59 10.46 13.16
CA ASP A 324 30.03 10.45 12.91
C ASP A 324 30.49 9.02 12.51
N VAL A 325 31.45 8.93 11.60
CA VAL A 325 32.06 7.67 11.16
C VAL A 325 32.56 6.82 12.33
N ALA A 326 33.11 7.45 13.38
CA ALA A 326 33.57 6.74 14.58
C ALA A 326 32.41 6.10 15.36
N ASP A 327 31.28 6.80 15.47
CA ASP A 327 30.06 6.30 16.11
C ASP A 327 29.44 5.18 15.28
N ILE A 328 29.32 5.36 13.96
CA ILE A 328 28.83 4.33 13.05
C ILE A 328 29.71 3.06 13.16
N ARG A 329 31.04 3.20 13.16
CA ARG A 329 31.95 2.04 13.33
C ARG A 329 31.73 1.32 14.67
N ARG A 330 31.49 2.06 15.76
CA ARG A 330 31.19 1.48 17.07
C ARG A 330 29.86 0.72 17.03
N GLU A 331 28.86 1.26 16.36
CA GLU A 331 27.55 0.64 16.21
C GLU A 331 27.62 -0.62 15.34
N VAL A 332 28.28 -0.57 14.17
CA VAL A 332 28.51 -1.75 13.30
C VAL A 332 29.10 -2.90 14.12
N ARG A 333 30.17 -2.64 14.89
CA ARG A 333 30.82 -3.66 15.73
C ARG A 333 29.91 -4.19 16.82
N THR A 334 29.06 -3.34 17.39
CA THR A 334 28.11 -3.73 18.43
C THR A 334 27.03 -4.62 17.85
N VAL A 335 26.36 -4.16 16.79
CA VAL A 335 25.29 -4.89 16.11
C VAL A 335 25.79 -6.22 15.55
N ARG A 336 26.99 -6.26 14.97
CA ARG A 336 27.63 -7.49 14.47
C ARG A 336 27.79 -8.55 15.56
N ARG A 337 28.28 -8.17 16.75
CA ARG A 337 28.40 -9.11 17.89
C ARG A 337 27.03 -9.62 18.34
N GLU A 338 26.01 -8.78 18.30
CA GLU A 338 24.65 -9.16 18.67
C GLU A 338 24.01 -10.12 17.64
N VAL A 339 24.28 -9.91 16.35
CA VAL A 339 23.87 -10.82 15.27
C VAL A 339 24.60 -12.16 15.38
N GLU A 340 25.90 -12.16 15.67
CA GLU A 340 26.68 -13.38 15.91
C GLU A 340 26.12 -14.17 17.11
N ALA A 341 25.81 -13.49 18.22
CA ALA A 341 25.18 -14.11 19.38
C ALA A 341 23.77 -14.68 19.09
N LEU A 342 23.07 -14.17 18.06
CA LEU A 342 21.79 -14.75 17.60
C LEU A 342 22.02 -15.95 16.69
N SER A 343 23.05 -15.93 15.84
CA SER A 343 23.42 -17.06 14.98
C SER A 343 23.92 -18.26 15.78
N ASP A 344 24.67 -18.05 16.85
CA ASP A 344 25.21 -19.14 17.68
C ASP A 344 24.14 -19.83 18.54
N ARG A 345 22.96 -19.22 18.69
CA ARG A 345 21.81 -19.78 19.42
C ARG A 345 20.99 -20.77 18.59
N GLY A 346 21.63 -21.52 17.67
CA GLY A 346 21.02 -22.59 16.89
C GLY A 346 20.15 -23.53 17.74
N PRO A 347 19.21 -24.30 17.14
CA PRO A 347 17.92 -24.71 17.70
C PRO A 347 18.04 -25.42 19.08
N ALA A 348 18.13 -24.63 20.14
CA ALA A 348 18.19 -25.11 21.51
C ALA A 348 16.78 -25.10 22.09
N GLY A 349 16.19 -26.30 22.16
CA GLY A 349 15.17 -26.65 23.14
C GLY A 349 13.80 -26.02 22.94
N SER A 350 12.95 -26.68 22.14
CA SER A 350 11.52 -26.67 22.41
C SER A 350 11.30 -27.23 23.82
N MET A 351 11.23 -26.36 24.83
CA MET A 351 10.61 -26.73 26.10
C MET A 351 9.12 -26.87 25.82
N ARG A 352 8.71 -28.11 25.53
CA ARG A 352 7.33 -28.57 25.71
C ARG A 352 6.95 -28.29 27.16
N PHE A 353 6.11 -27.28 27.37
CA PHE A 353 5.29 -27.24 28.57
C PHE A 353 4.25 -28.36 28.42
N LEU A 354 4.36 -29.36 29.30
CA LEU A 354 3.30 -30.33 29.59
C LEU A 354 2.22 -29.66 30.44
#